data_AF-A0A2S9FLL5-F1
#
_entry.id   AF-A0A2S9FLL5-F1
#
_cell.length_a   1.000
_cell.length_b   1.000
_cell.length_c   1.000
_cell.angle_alpha   90.00
_cell.angle_beta   90.00
_cell.angle_gamma   90.00
#
_symmetry.space_group_name_H-M   'P 1'
#
loop_
_entity.id
_entity.type
_entity.pdbx_description
1 polymer ?
#
loop_
_entity_poly.entity_id
_entity_poly.type
_entity_poly.pdbx_seq_one_letter_code
_entity_poly.pdbx_strand_id
1 'polypeptide(L)'
;RLAEALVAIEGAEATLELPGEDNPDLTALLAKAAAGKAALTTAKHCQQVLGGIGFTAEHELHHHVKRVLVLDGLLGSSRELTRRAGAGLRARGSVPRLAHL
;
A
#
# COMPACT_ATOMS: atom_id res chain seq x y z
N ARG A 1 3.45 -12.68 10.84
CA ARG A 1 4.47 -12.23 9.86
C ARG A 1 4.08 -12.57 8.42
N LEU A 2 4.07 -13.84 7.98
CA LEU A 2 3.66 -14.20 6.62
C LEU A 2 2.16 -13.99 6.36
N ALA A 3 1.30 -14.39 7.31
CA ALA A 3 -0.15 -14.12 7.22
C ALA A 3 -0.46 -12.61 7.12
N GLU A 4 0.22 -11.76 7.89
CA GLU A 4 0.06 -10.30 7.81
C GLU A 4 0.49 -9.74 6.45
N ALA A 5 1.56 -10.27 5.85
CA ALA A 5 2.00 -9.87 4.52
C ALA A 5 0.95 -10.27 3.46
N LEU A 6 0.43 -11.49 3.55
CA LEU A 6 -0.63 -11.97 2.66
C LEU A 6 -1.89 -11.11 2.77
N VAL A 7 -2.38 -10.88 3.99
CA VAL A 7 -3.56 -10.03 4.23
C VAL A 7 -3.36 -8.61 3.70
N ALA A 8 -2.14 -8.06 3.84
CA ALA A 8 -1.84 -6.73 3.30
C ALA A 8 -1.85 -6.72 1.76
N ILE A 9 -1.34 -7.77 1.11
CA ILE A 9 -1.35 -7.91 -0.35
C ILE A 9 -2.79 -8.09 -0.85
N GLU A 10 -3.53 -9.06 -0.31
CA GLU A 10 -4.92 -9.31 -0.69
C GLU A 10 -5.80 -8.07 -0.46
N GLY A 11 -5.62 -7.38 0.68
CA GLY A 11 -6.32 -6.14 0.96
C GLY A 11 -5.99 -5.01 0.00
N ALA A 12 -4.77 -4.97 -0.55
CA ALA A 12 -4.40 -4.02 -1.60
C ALA A 12 -4.98 -4.43 -2.97
N GLU A 13 -4.94 -5.72 -3.31
CA GLU A 13 -5.50 -6.24 -4.57
C GLU A 13 -7.01 -6.05 -4.65
N ALA A 14 -7.74 -6.26 -3.55
CA ALA A 14 -9.18 -6.02 -3.47
C ALA A 14 -9.57 -4.57 -3.83
N THR A 15 -8.68 -3.60 -3.63
CA THR A 15 -8.96 -2.20 -4.01
C THR A 15 -9.02 -1.99 -5.53
N LEU A 16 -8.43 -2.89 -6.31
CA LEU A 16 -8.44 -2.85 -7.78
C LEU A 16 -9.79 -3.29 -8.35
N GLU A 17 -10.58 -4.03 -7.57
CA GLU A 17 -11.89 -4.54 -7.96
C GLU A 17 -13.04 -3.58 -7.62
N LEU A 18 -12.74 -2.49 -6.92
CA LEU A 18 -13.77 -1.53 -6.51
C LEU A 18 -14.31 -0.76 -7.72
N PRO A 19 -15.65 -0.58 -7.84
CA PRO A 19 -16.22 0.24 -8.89
C PRO A 19 -15.73 1.69 -8.76
N GLY A 20 -15.06 2.17 -9.81
CA GLY A 20 -14.44 3.49 -9.85
C GLY A 20 -15.36 4.61 -10.35
N GLU A 21 -16.57 4.30 -10.82
CA GLU A 21 -17.39 5.25 -11.58
C GLU A 21 -17.87 6.45 -10.75
N ASP A 22 -18.29 6.23 -9.50
CA ASP A 22 -18.82 7.30 -8.65
C ASP A 22 -17.72 8.20 -8.06
N ASN A 23 -16.52 7.66 -7.83
CA ASN A 23 -15.44 8.37 -7.13
C ASN A 23 -14.04 7.94 -7.64
N PRO A 24 -13.73 8.10 -8.94
CA PRO A 24 -12.54 7.52 -9.57
C PRO A 24 -11.24 8.00 -8.92
N ASP A 25 -11.16 9.28 -8.59
CA ASP A 25 -9.97 9.88 -7.96
C ASP A 25 -9.73 9.33 -6.55
N LEU A 26 -10.79 9.12 -5.76
CA LEU A 26 -10.68 8.59 -4.41
C LEU A 26 -10.31 7.11 -4.45
N THR A 27 -10.93 6.33 -5.33
CA THR A 27 -10.64 4.89 -5.51
C THR A 27 -9.19 4.70 -5.95
N ALA A 28 -8.72 5.42 -6.97
CA ALA A 28 -7.33 5.33 -7.45
C ALA A 28 -6.32 5.75 -6.37
N LEU A 29 -6.62 6.82 -5.63
CA LEU A 29 -5.80 7.30 -4.52
C LEU A 29 -5.67 6.25 -3.41
N LEU A 30 -6.80 5.66 -2.98
CA LEU A 30 -6.81 4.65 -1.93
C LEU A 30 -6.12 3.35 -2.37
N ALA A 31 -6.34 2.92 -3.62
CA ALA A 31 -5.67 1.75 -4.18
C ALA A 31 -4.15 1.93 -4.19
N LYS A 32 -3.66 3.10 -4.64
CA LYS A 32 -2.23 3.42 -4.62
C LYS A 32 -1.68 3.44 -3.18
N ALA A 33 -2.41 4.02 -2.24
CA ALA A 33 -2.01 4.05 -0.84
C ALA A 33 -1.93 2.65 -0.22
N ALA A 34 -2.92 1.79 -0.51
CA ALA A 34 -2.97 0.40 -0.05
C ALA A 34 -1.80 -0.41 -0.61
N ALA A 35 -1.52 -0.29 -1.91
CA ALA A 35 -0.41 -0.98 -2.57
C ALA A 35 0.96 -0.59 -1.96
N GLY A 36 1.21 0.71 -1.74
CA GLY A 36 2.44 1.17 -1.10
C GLY A 36 2.61 0.63 0.32
N LYS A 37 1.53 0.67 1.11
CA LYS A 37 1.52 0.14 2.49
C LYS A 37 1.75 -1.38 2.54
N ALA A 38 1.13 -2.12 1.63
CA ALA A 38 1.30 -3.57 1.51
C ALA A 38 2.76 -3.91 1.16
N ALA A 39 3.31 -3.25 0.14
CA ALA A 39 4.68 -3.44 -0.30
C ALA A 39 5.70 -3.16 0.81
N LEU A 40 5.55 -2.04 1.54
CA LEU A 40 6.41 -1.69 2.69
C LEU A 40 6.30 -2.71 3.83
N THR A 41 5.08 -3.18 4.13
CA THR A 41 4.84 -4.18 5.17
C THR A 41 5.50 -5.50 4.82
N THR A 42 5.32 -5.97 3.58
CA THR A 42 5.93 -7.20 3.07
C THR A 42 7.44 -7.11 3.07
N ALA A 43 8.02 -6.02 2.56
CA ALA A 43 9.46 -5.80 2.57
C ALA A 43 10.05 -5.85 4.00
N LYS A 44 9.39 -5.19 4.97
CA LYS A 44 9.78 -5.23 6.38
C LYS A 44 9.70 -6.64 6.97
N HIS A 45 8.67 -7.41 6.61
CA HIS A 45 8.52 -8.78 7.10
C HIS A 45 9.54 -9.74 6.48
N CYS A 46 9.81 -9.65 5.17
CA CYS A 46 10.87 -10.41 4.52
C CYS A 46 12.24 -10.13 5.15
N GLN A 47 12.56 -8.84 5.39
CA GLN A 47 13.78 -8.43 6.08
C GLN A 47 13.90 -9.08 7.46
N GLN A 48 12.82 -9.07 8.25
CA GLN A 48 12.83 -9.66 9.59
C GLN A 48 12.99 -11.18 9.58
N VAL A 49 12.34 -11.86 8.63
CA VAL A 49 12.39 -13.33 8.50
C VAL A 49 13.78 -13.79 8.06
N LEU A 50 14.41 -13.07 7.13
CA LEU A 50 15.76 -13.38 6.65
C LEU A 50 16.83 -13.05 7.71
N GLY A 51 16.55 -12.15 8.65
CA GLY A 51 17.49 -11.81 9.71
C GLY A 51 18.77 -11.20 9.11
N GLY A 52 19.93 -11.66 9.58
CA GLY A 52 21.24 -11.10 9.18
C GLY A 52 21.46 -11.07 7.67
N ILE A 53 21.17 -12.17 6.96
CA ILE A 53 21.40 -12.25 5.50
C ILE A 53 20.53 -11.29 4.71
N GLY A 54 19.37 -10.90 5.26
CA GLY A 54 18.52 -9.89 4.61
C GLY A 54 19.17 -8.51 4.55
N PHE A 55 20.15 -8.21 5.42
CA PHE A 55 20.83 -6.91 5.48
C PHE A 55 22.09 -6.84 4.61
N THR A 56 22.46 -7.94 3.96
CA THR A 56 23.70 -8.02 3.21
C THR A 56 23.45 -7.97 1.69
N ALA A 57 24.51 -7.79 0.91
CA ALA A 57 24.41 -7.67 -0.55
C ALA A 57 24.31 -9.03 -1.25
N GLU A 58 24.67 -10.12 -0.56
CA GLU A 58 24.66 -11.50 -1.04
C GLU A 58 23.24 -12.02 -1.26
N HIS A 59 22.23 -11.48 -0.56
CA HIS A 59 20.82 -11.79 -0.80
C HIS A 59 20.16 -10.69 -1.63
N GLU A 60 19.33 -11.08 -2.59
CA GLU A 60 18.64 -10.17 -3.51
C GLU A 60 17.53 -9.31 -2.87
N LEU A 61 17.27 -9.44 -1.56
CA LEU A 61 16.15 -8.75 -0.89
C LEU A 61 16.28 -7.23 -1.04
N HIS A 62 17.50 -6.73 -0.99
CA HIS A 62 17.79 -5.30 -1.06
C HIS A 62 17.33 -4.67 -2.39
N HIS A 63 17.27 -5.43 -3.50
CA HIS A 63 16.70 -4.95 -4.76
C HIS A 63 15.20 -4.68 -4.63
N HIS A 64 14.48 -5.60 -3.99
CA HIS A 64 13.05 -5.44 -3.74
C HIS A 64 12.78 -4.30 -2.76
N VAL A 65 13.55 -4.19 -1.67
CA VAL A 65 13.40 -3.09 -0.70
C VAL A 65 13.61 -1.72 -1.36
N LYS A 66 14.67 -1.56 -2.16
CA LYS A 66 14.92 -0.31 -2.92
C LYS A 66 13.76 0.00 -3.86
N ARG A 67 13.28 -1.01 -4.60
CA ARG A 67 12.15 -0.85 -5.53
C ARG A 67 10.87 -0.45 -4.79
N VAL A 68 10.58 -1.06 -3.64
CA VAL A 68 9.41 -0.72 -2.81
C VAL A 68 9.48 0.73 -2.34
N LEU A 69 10.64 1.21 -1.87
CA LEU A 69 10.80 2.60 -1.43
C LEU A 69 10.58 3.60 -2.58
N VAL A 70 11.14 3.31 -3.75
CA VAL A 70 10.93 4.15 -4.95
C VAL A 70 9.46 4.14 -5.37
N LEU A 71 8.83 2.97 -5.43
CA LEU A 71 7.44 2.84 -5.86
C LEU A 71 6.45 3.43 -4.85
N ASP A 72 6.69 3.35 -3.54
CA ASP A 72 5.85 4.02 -2.54
C ASP A 72 5.88 5.54 -2.77
N GLY A 73 7.07 6.14 -2.93
CA GLY A 73 7.18 7.59 -3.17
C GLY A 73 6.66 8.07 -4.53
N LEU A 74 6.64 7.20 -5.54
CA LEU A 74 6.17 7.55 -6.89
C LEU A 74 4.66 7.82 -6.89
N LEU A 75 4.26 9.02 -7.35
CA LEU A 75 2.88 9.53 -7.34
C LEU A 75 2.30 9.78 -5.93
N GLY A 76 3.19 9.98 -4.95
CA GLY A 76 2.83 10.25 -3.55
C GLY A 76 2.90 8.99 -2.70
N SER A 77 3.50 9.12 -1.52
CA SER A 77 3.66 8.02 -0.55
C SER A 77 2.32 7.51 -0.04
N SER A 78 2.26 6.23 0.35
CA SER A 78 1.09 5.66 1.02
C SER A 78 0.62 6.51 2.22
N ARG A 79 1.57 7.10 2.95
CA ARG A 79 1.30 8.00 4.07
C ARG A 79 0.71 9.34 3.62
N GLU A 80 1.22 9.96 2.57
CA GLU A 80 0.70 11.22 2.02
C GLU A 80 -0.69 11.04 1.42
N LEU A 81 -0.88 9.99 0.63
CA LEU A 81 -2.15 9.70 -0.02
C LEU A 81 -3.23 9.39 1.02
N THR A 82 -2.93 8.58 2.05
CA THR A 82 -3.86 8.33 3.16
C THR A 82 -4.29 9.64 3.85
N ARG A 83 -3.34 10.56 4.09
CA ARG A 83 -3.66 11.89 4.64
C ARG A 83 -4.53 12.71 3.69
N ARG A 84 -4.22 12.69 2.38
CA ARG A 84 -4.97 13.42 1.36
C ARG A 84 -6.41 12.93 1.24
N ALA A 85 -6.62 11.60 1.22
CA ALA A 85 -7.96 11.01 1.28
C ALA A 85 -8.72 11.48 2.52
N GLY A 86 -8.11 11.34 3.71
CA GLY A 86 -8.75 11.77 4.96
C GLY A 86 -9.11 13.26 4.97
N ALA A 87 -8.23 14.12 4.44
CA ALA A 87 -8.51 15.54 4.32
C ALA A 87 -9.67 15.82 3.36
N GLY A 88 -9.72 15.17 2.20
CA GLY A 88 -10.82 15.30 1.23
C GLY A 88 -12.16 14.85 1.80
N LEU A 89 -12.18 13.70 2.49
CA LEU A 89 -13.39 13.19 3.16
C LEU A 89 -13.88 14.13 4.26
N ARG A 90 -12.97 14.68 5.07
CA ARG A 90 -13.30 15.69 6.09
C ARG A 90 -13.89 16.96 5.48
N ALA A 91 -13.28 17.47 4.42
CA ALA A 91 -13.74 18.69 3.74
C ALA A 91 -15.12 18.51 3.10
N ARG A 92 -15.39 17.32 2.54
CA ARG A 92 -16.69 16.94 1.98
C ARG A 92 -17.78 16.74 3.06
N GLY A 93 -17.40 16.40 4.29
CA GLY A 93 -18.33 16.08 5.37
C GLY A 93 -19.09 14.76 5.17
N SER A 94 -18.68 13.91 4.23
CA SER A 94 -19.30 12.61 3.97
C SER A 94 -18.28 11.60 3.42
N VAL A 95 -18.54 10.32 3.67
CA VAL A 95 -17.74 9.19 3.17
C VAL A 95 -18.59 8.42 2.15
N PRO A 96 -18.15 8.32 0.88
CA PRO A 96 -18.89 7.54 -0.10
C PRO A 96 -18.75 6.05 0.22
N ARG A 97 -19.77 5.27 -0.10
CA ARG A 97 -19.67 3.80 -0.08
C ARG A 97 -18.86 3.38 -1.30
N LEU A 98 -17.71 2.76 -1.07
CA LEU A 98 -16.79 2.32 -2.14
C LEU A 98 -16.89 0.82 -2.45
N ALA A 99 -17.44 0.04 -1.52
CA ALA A 99 -17.61 -1.41 -1.65
C ALA A 99 -19.00 -1.83 -1.17
N HIS A 100 -19.55 -2.85 -1.80
CA HIS A 100 -20.70 -3.60 -1.32
C HIS A 100 -20.18 -4.96 -0.83
N LEU A 101 -20.13 -5.13 0.49
CA LEU A 101 -19.70 -6.35 1.17
C LEU A 101 -20.91 -7.20 1.56
#